data_AF-A0A3M1XYN3-F1
#
_entry.id   AF-A0A3M1XYN3-F1
#
_cell.length_a   1.000
_cell.length_b   1.000
_cell.length_c   1.000
_cell.angle_alpha   90.00
_cell.angle_beta   90.00
_cell.angle_gamma   90.00
#
_symmetry.space_group_name_H-M   'P 1'
#
loop_
_entity.id
_entity.type
_entity.pdbx_description
1 polymer ?
#
loop_
_entity_poly.entity_id
_entity_poly.type
_entity_poly.pdbx_seq_one_letter_code
_entity_poly.pdbx_strand_id
1 'polypeptide(L)'
;FLFSGIGNPEYFEKIVRQYGLNVKGALRFRDHHRYTRRDIERIVKNAKKSASEIILTTEKDLVRLSGMEEPDLPLFALSVRLEVKDKQFFDILFKDILP
;
A
#
# COMPACT_ATOMS: atom_id res chain seq x y z
N PHE A 1 -2.09 10.49 5.04
CA PHE A 1 -0.98 9.84 5.76
C PHE A 1 -0.68 8.51 5.10
N LEU A 2 0.58 8.18 4.91
CA LEU A 2 0.98 6.91 4.27
C LEU A 2 1.47 5.90 5.31
N PHE A 3 1.23 4.62 5.06
CA PHE A 3 2.02 3.57 5.68
C PHE A 3 2.28 2.41 4.73
N SER A 4 3.39 1.69 4.92
CA SER A 4 3.72 0.53 4.09
C SER A 4 4.72 -0.41 4.77
N GLY A 5 4.57 -1.71 4.53
CA GLY A 5 5.44 -2.80 4.97
C GLY A 5 5.96 -3.60 3.76
N ILE A 6 6.67 -2.90 2.87
CA ILE A 6 7.22 -3.40 1.59
C ILE A 6 8.72 -3.12 1.49
N GLY A 7 9.43 -3.81 0.60
CA GLY A 7 10.88 -3.66 0.42
C GLY A 7 11.38 -2.31 -0.13
N ASN A 8 10.51 -1.51 -0.76
CA ASN A 8 10.87 -0.18 -1.29
C ASN A 8 9.77 0.86 -0.98
N PRO A 9 9.67 1.32 0.28
CA PRO A 9 8.67 2.29 0.69
C PRO A 9 8.87 3.66 0.04
N GLU A 10 10.10 4.05 -0.27
CA GLU A 10 10.43 5.31 -0.96
C GLU A 10 9.79 5.39 -2.34
N TYR A 11 9.79 4.29 -3.08
CA TYR A 11 9.16 4.24 -4.41
C TYR A 11 7.64 4.37 -4.34
N PHE A 12 7.00 3.67 -3.40
CA PHE A 12 5.56 3.83 -3.14
C PHE A 12 5.22 5.29 -2.81
N GLU A 13 5.97 5.88 -1.91
CA GLU A 13 5.86 7.28 -1.52
C GLU A 13 6.03 8.26 -2.70
N LYS A 14 7.00 8.00 -3.58
CA LYS A 14 7.23 8.78 -4.79
C LYS A 14 6.04 8.69 -5.74
N ILE A 15 5.53 7.49 -5.99
CA ILE A 15 4.37 7.26 -6.86
C ILE A 15 3.16 8.05 -6.34
N VAL A 16 2.85 7.95 -5.04
CA VAL A 16 1.70 8.63 -4.46
C VAL A 16 1.78 10.15 -4.68
N ARG A 17 2.98 10.74 -4.51
CA ARG A 17 3.20 12.17 -4.80
C ARG A 17 3.05 12.50 -6.28
N GLN A 18 3.51 11.62 -7.18
CA GLN A 18 3.38 11.81 -8.63
C GLN A 18 1.92 11.81 -9.11
N TYR A 19 1.03 11.08 -8.42
CA TYR A 19 -0.42 11.12 -8.68
C TYR A 19 -1.12 12.35 -8.07
N GLY A 20 -0.38 13.33 -7.55
CA GLY A 20 -0.92 14.60 -7.07
C GLY A 20 -1.43 14.60 -5.63
N LEU A 21 -1.23 13.52 -4.88
CA LEU A 21 -1.64 13.49 -3.47
C LEU A 21 -0.65 14.28 -2.61
N ASN A 22 -1.20 15.13 -1.73
CA ASN A 22 -0.41 15.84 -0.73
C ASN A 22 -0.05 14.92 0.44
N VAL A 23 1.18 14.40 0.44
CA VAL A 23 1.68 13.51 1.49
C VAL A 23 2.11 14.30 2.72
N LYS A 24 1.22 14.38 3.72
CA LYS A 24 1.46 15.07 5.01
C LYS A 24 2.33 14.27 6.01
N GLY A 25 2.64 13.01 5.72
CA GLY A 25 3.47 12.14 6.58
C GLY A 25 3.42 10.67 6.16
N ALA A 26 4.39 9.89 6.62
CA ALA A 26 4.52 8.46 6.33
C ALA A 26 5.04 7.66 7.54
N LEU A 27 4.60 6.40 7.66
CA LEU A 27 5.13 5.42 8.61
C LEU A 27 5.57 4.15 7.88
N ARG A 28 6.84 3.79 8.04
CA ARG A 28 7.44 2.63 7.36
C ARG A 28 7.58 1.47 8.32
N PHE A 29 7.16 0.30 7.85
CA PHE A 29 7.33 -0.98 8.53
C PHE A 29 8.31 -1.85 7.75
N ARG A 30 8.85 -2.89 8.40
CA ARG A 30 9.70 -3.88 7.71
C ARG A 30 8.90 -4.60 6.64
N ASP A 31 9.56 -5.08 5.60
CA ASP A 31 8.87 -5.94 4.63
C ASP A 31 8.30 -7.17 5.35
N HIS A 32 7.10 -7.58 4.93
CA HIS A 32 6.34 -8.64 5.57
C HIS A 32 5.95 -8.40 7.04
N HIS A 33 5.88 -7.14 7.47
CA HIS A 33 5.38 -6.79 8.80
C HIS A 33 3.99 -7.39 9.06
N ARG A 34 3.84 -8.05 10.21
CA ARG A 34 2.54 -8.48 10.73
C ARG A 34 1.97 -7.34 11.56
N TYR A 35 0.96 -6.69 11.03
CA TYR A 35 0.32 -5.57 11.72
C TYR A 35 -0.36 -6.04 13.01
N THR A 36 -0.30 -5.19 14.02
CA THR A 36 -0.98 -5.37 15.30
C THR A 36 -1.97 -4.24 15.53
N ARG A 37 -2.89 -4.40 16.49
CA ARG A 37 -3.80 -3.32 16.91
C ARG A 37 -3.04 -2.04 17.30
N ARG A 38 -1.90 -2.18 17.98
CA ARG A 38 -1.03 -1.05 18.36
C ARG A 38 -0.42 -0.34 17.14
N ASP A 39 -0.13 -1.07 16.06
CA ASP A 39 0.35 -0.46 14.83
C ASP A 39 -0.74 0.39 14.17
N ILE A 40 -1.98 -0.11 14.13
CA ILE A 40 -3.13 0.65 13.62
C ILE A 40 -3.37 1.92 14.45
N GLU A 41 -3.39 1.81 15.78
CA GLU A 41 -3.51 2.95 16.68
C GLU A 41 -2.40 3.98 16.43
N ARG A 42 -1.15 3.51 16.21
CA ARG A 42 -0.02 4.36 15.88
C ARG A 42 -0.19 5.03 14.52
N ILE A 43 -0.68 4.33 13.49
CA ILE A 43 -0.96 4.88 12.17
C ILE A 43 -2.01 5.99 12.29
N VAL A 44 -3.14 5.72 12.93
CA VAL A 44 -4.24 6.68 13.12
C VAL A 44 -3.77 7.91 13.90
N LYS A 45 -3.02 7.71 14.99
CA LYS A 45 -2.46 8.82 15.77
C LYS A 45 -1.57 9.74 14.94
N ASN A 46 -0.67 9.18 14.11
CA ASN A 46 0.21 9.98 13.26
C ASN A 46 -0.56 10.63 12.09
N ALA A 47 -1.59 9.97 11.57
CA ALA A 47 -2.47 10.55 10.56
C ALA A 47 -3.22 11.77 11.11
N LYS A 48 -3.82 11.67 12.29
CA LYS A 48 -4.48 12.79 12.97
C LYS A 48 -3.49 13.92 13.30
N LYS A 49 -2.30 13.59 13.83
CA LYS A 49 -1.24 14.58 14.15
C LYS A 49 -0.77 15.38 12.93
N SER A 50 -0.73 14.74 11.75
CA SER A 50 -0.36 15.39 10.49
C SER A 50 -1.52 16.08 9.78
N ALA A 51 -2.70 16.17 10.42
CA ALA A 51 -3.93 16.66 9.81
C ALA A 51 -4.24 15.98 8.46
N SER A 52 -3.95 14.68 8.36
CA SER A 52 -4.29 13.89 7.18
C SER A 52 -5.76 13.54 7.17
N GLU A 53 -6.41 13.73 6.03
CA GLU A 53 -7.84 13.41 5.82
C GLU A 53 -8.05 11.92 5.55
N ILE A 54 -7.04 11.24 5.01
CA ILE A 54 -7.08 9.80 4.69
C ILE A 54 -5.81 9.10 5.13
N ILE A 55 -5.92 7.78 5.32
CA ILE A 55 -4.81 6.85 5.42
C ILE A 55 -4.72 6.10 4.08
N LEU A 56 -3.52 6.02 3.49
CA LEU A 56 -3.28 5.29 2.25
C LEU A 56 -2.13 4.30 2.44
N THR A 57 -2.31 3.08 1.96
CA THR A 57 -1.31 2.01 2.00
C THR A 57 -1.22 1.27 0.66
N THR A 58 -0.48 0.17 0.61
CA THR A 58 -0.45 -0.74 -0.55
C THR A 58 -1.55 -1.79 -0.44
N GLU A 59 -1.99 -2.37 -1.56
CA GLU A 59 -2.90 -3.54 -1.52
C GLU A 59 -2.31 -4.70 -0.71
N LYS A 60 -0.99 -4.95 -0.86
CA LYS A 60 -0.27 -6.01 -0.13
C LYS A 60 -0.39 -5.83 1.39
N ASP A 61 -0.31 -4.60 1.87
CA ASP A 61 -0.43 -4.29 3.29
C ASP A 61 -1.90 -4.29 3.76
N LEU A 62 -2.83 -3.80 2.94
CA LEU A 62 -4.26 -3.83 3.26
C LEU A 62 -4.78 -5.25 3.48
N VAL A 63 -4.36 -6.21 2.64
CA VAL A 63 -4.71 -7.64 2.81
C VAL A 63 -4.27 -8.17 4.18
N ARG A 64 -3.15 -7.68 4.72
CA ARG A 64 -2.63 -8.09 6.04
C ARG A 64 -3.38 -7.46 7.21
N LEU A 65 -4.24 -6.47 6.95
CA LEU A 65 -5.15 -5.89 7.93
C LEU A 65 -6.49 -6.62 8.00
N SER A 66 -6.72 -7.63 7.15
CA SER A 66 -7.96 -8.39 7.13
C SER A 66 -8.31 -8.94 8.52
N GLY A 67 -9.54 -8.69 8.97
CA GLY A 67 -10.04 -9.11 10.28
C GLY A 67 -9.71 -8.16 11.43
N MET A 68 -9.03 -7.03 11.18
CA MET A 68 -8.87 -5.96 12.17
C MET A 68 -10.05 -4.98 12.11
N GLU A 69 -10.30 -4.30 13.23
CA GLU A 69 -11.23 -3.17 13.28
C GLU A 69 -10.77 -2.06 12.33
N GLU A 70 -11.70 -1.51 11.56
CA GLU A 70 -11.40 -0.39 10.68
C GLU A 70 -11.00 0.85 11.49
N PRO A 71 -10.00 1.61 11.03
CA PRO A 71 -9.62 2.84 11.70
C PRO A 71 -10.72 3.92 11.54
N ASP A 72 -10.81 4.82 12.53
CA ASP A 72 -11.65 6.03 12.51
C ASP A 72 -11.15 7.12 11.53
N LEU A 73 -10.46 6.72 10.46
CA LEU A 73 -10.07 7.57 9.34
C LEU A 73 -10.21 6.73 8.07
N PRO A 74 -10.71 7.31 6.95
CA PRO A 74 -10.84 6.57 5.70
C PRO A 74 -9.52 5.92 5.30
N LEU A 75 -9.56 4.59 5.12
CA LEU A 75 -8.41 3.77 4.75
C LEU A 75 -8.55 3.33 3.29
N PHE A 76 -7.56 3.68 2.48
CA PHE A 76 -7.48 3.27 1.08
C PHE A 76 -6.20 2.48 0.82
N ALA A 77 -6.21 1.70 -0.26
CA ALA A 77 -5.03 1.09 -0.84
C ALA A 77 -4.77 1.61 -2.25
N LEU A 78 -3.50 1.86 -2.56
CA LEU A 78 -3.06 2.05 -3.94
C LEU A 78 -2.97 0.69 -4.62
N SER A 79 -3.80 0.51 -5.65
CA SER A 79 -3.81 -0.69 -6.49
C SER A 79 -2.83 -0.57 -7.64
N VAL A 80 -2.12 -1.67 -7.94
CA VAL A 80 -1.21 -1.75 -9.08
C VAL A 80 -1.68 -2.86 -10.01
N ARG A 81 -1.93 -2.53 -11.27
CA ARG A 81 -2.24 -3.51 -12.31
C ARG A 81 -1.03 -3.75 -13.19
N LEU A 82 -0.76 -5.01 -13.47
CA LEU A 82 0.23 -5.41 -14.46
C LEU A 82 -0.46 -5.46 -15.83
N GLU A 83 0.14 -4.79 -16.81
CA GLU A 83 -0.31 -4.81 -18.20
C GLU A 83 0.83 -5.34 -19.08
N VAL A 84 0.55 -6.43 -19.80
CA VAL A 84 1.49 -7.02 -20.76
C VAL A 84 1.25 -6.36 -22.12
N LYS A 85 2.24 -5.60 -22.60
CA LYS A 85 2.13 -4.88 -23.89
C LYS A 85 2.12 -5.82 -25.09
N ASP A 86 3.00 -6.82 -25.09
CA ASP A 86 3.05 -7.85 -26.14
C ASP A 86 2.52 -9.17 -25.58
N LYS A 87 1.19 -9.28 -25.62
CA LYS A 87 0.49 -10.47 -25.12
C LYS A 87 0.88 -11.72 -25.92
N GLN A 88 1.11 -11.59 -27.23
CA GLN A 88 1.44 -12.73 -28.07
C GLN A 88 2.81 -13.32 -27.72
N PHE A 89 3.82 -12.46 -27.52
CA PHE A 89 5.12 -12.91 -27.05
C PHE A 89 5.04 -13.56 -25.67
N PHE A 90 4.29 -12.94 -24.75
CA PHE A 90 4.09 -13.49 -23.41
C PHE A 90 3.42 -14.87 -23.45
N ASP A 91 2.35 -15.03 -24.22
CA ASP A 91 1.62 -16.29 -24.35
C ASP A 91 2.52 -17.40 -24.94
N ILE A 92 3.40 -17.08 -25.90
CA ILE A 92 4.40 -18.04 -26.43
C ILE A 92 5.41 -18.44 -25.35
N LEU A 93 5.94 -17.46 -24.61
CA LEU A 93 6.99 -17.70 -23.61
C LEU A 93 6.50 -18.53 -22.43
N PHE A 94 5.23 -18.33 -22.04
CA PHE A 94 4.63 -18.97 -20.87
C PHE A 94 3.64 -20.10 -21.20
N LYS A 95 3.54 -20.52 -22.48
CA LYS A 95 2.54 -21.49 -22.95
C LYS A 95 2.56 -22.82 -22.16
N ASP A 96 3.73 -23.22 -21.69
CA ASP A 96 3.94 -24.51 -20.99
C ASP A 96 4.05 -24.32 -19.45
N ILE A 97 3.89 -23.09 -18.96
CA ILE A 97 4.02 -22.72 -17.53
C ILE A 97 2.67 -22.27 -16.94
N LEU A 98 1.85 -21.57 -17.73
CA LEU A 98 0.52 -21.14 -17.32
C LEU A 98 -0.51 -22.24 -17.64
N PRO A 99 -1.46 -22.51 -16.73
CA PRO A 99 -2.49 -23.54 -16.92
C PRO A 99 -3.47 -23.21 -18.06
#